data_AF-A0A820AJJ6-F1
#
_entry.id   AF-A0A820AJJ6-F1
#
_cell.length_a   1.000
_cell.length_b   1.000
_cell.length_c   1.000
_cell.angle_alpha   90.00
_cell.angle_beta   90.00
_cell.angle_gamma   90.00
#
_symmetry.space_group_name_H-M   'P 1'
#
loop_
_entity.id
_entity.type
_entity.pdbx_description
1 polymer ?
#
loop_
_entity_poly.entity_id
_entity_poly.type
_entity_poly.pdbx_seq_one_letter_code
_entity_poly.pdbx_strand_id
1 'polypeptide(L)'
;KLKLYLFIELIDENSKEYLFNCLWDTYEDIRQYSLDIIIKLNVASNYDDLRIRTLFDRILKLLSSTQPPETPSGSSLVQYVVQINNKNLQQIINYDNQQSYDQIYLLINHITKRLDNEVEQAKINLFQAAKNGPMYGCLSGINALLTIIHDNNLIVSSSSPEGMMRMELTKIGIKDNNENSNGQITSQMLLVCCWRTSKEISLLFSRLGQIRIKYILNENQY
;
A
#
# COMPACT_ATOMS: atom_id res chain seq x y z
N LYS A 1 13.42 -15.81 24.15
CA LYS A 1 12.05 -15.24 24.20
C LYS A 1 11.92 -14.24 25.34
N LEU A 2 12.02 -14.63 26.63
CA LEU A 2 11.93 -13.70 27.77
C LEU A 2 12.92 -12.51 27.73
N LYS A 3 14.20 -12.76 27.43
CA LYS A 3 15.22 -11.69 27.28
C LYS A 3 14.93 -10.71 26.14
N LEU A 4 14.31 -11.20 25.07
CA LEU A 4 13.94 -10.41 23.89
C LEU A 4 12.68 -9.56 24.17
N TYR A 5 11.73 -10.12 24.92
CA TYR A 5 10.57 -9.39 25.42
C TYR A 5 10.99 -8.25 26.35
N LEU A 6 11.89 -8.52 27.30
CA LEU A 6 12.49 -7.50 28.16
C LEU A 6 13.24 -6.42 27.35
N PHE A 7 13.92 -6.79 26.26
CA PHE A 7 14.57 -5.81 25.39
C PHE A 7 13.56 -4.90 24.68
N ILE A 8 12.42 -5.43 24.24
CA ILE A 8 11.35 -4.63 23.62
C ILE A 8 10.73 -3.66 24.64
N GLU A 9 10.57 -4.09 25.89
CA GLU A 9 10.12 -3.22 26.99
C GLU A 9 11.14 -2.13 27.34
N LEU A 10 12.43 -2.36 27.08
CA LEU A 10 13.50 -1.36 27.27
C LEU A 10 13.55 -0.30 26.16
N ILE A 11 12.87 -0.52 25.02
CA ILE A 11 12.73 0.53 24.01
C ILE A 11 11.74 1.55 24.55
N ASP A 12 12.22 2.76 24.81
CA ASP A 12 11.39 3.85 25.30
C ASP A 12 10.35 4.29 24.26
N GLU A 13 9.25 4.91 24.73
CA GLU A 13 8.16 5.36 23.84
C GLU A 13 8.63 6.39 22.79
N ASN A 14 9.64 7.22 23.09
CA ASN A 14 10.15 8.16 22.09
C ASN A 14 10.84 7.40 20.97
N SER A 15 11.66 6.40 21.27
CA SER A 15 12.29 5.54 20.26
C SER A 15 11.26 4.81 19.39
N LYS A 16 10.15 4.32 19.97
CA LYS A 16 9.05 3.71 19.19
C LYS A 16 8.36 4.73 18.28
N GLU A 17 8.16 5.95 18.77
CA GLU A 17 7.56 7.06 18.02
C GLU A 17 8.49 7.52 16.88
N TYR A 18 9.80 7.60 17.10
CA TYR A 18 10.78 7.88 16.06
C TYR A 18 10.76 6.80 14.97
N LEU A 19 10.76 5.52 15.35
CA LEU A 19 10.63 4.42 14.38
C LEU A 19 9.33 4.53 13.57
N PHE A 20 8.20 4.78 14.23
CA PHE A 20 6.93 4.96 13.55
C PHE A 20 6.97 6.15 12.56
N ASN A 21 7.63 7.24 12.93
CA ASN A 21 7.79 8.40 12.07
C ASN A 21 8.74 8.15 10.89
N CYS A 22 9.76 7.29 11.05
CA CYS A 22 10.64 6.86 9.97
C CYS A 22 9.91 6.07 8.86
N LEU A 23 8.71 5.54 9.10
CA LEU A 23 7.87 4.93 8.05
C LEU A 23 7.44 5.94 6.96
N TRP A 24 7.60 7.23 7.25
CA TRP A 24 7.18 8.34 6.39
C TRP A 24 8.36 9.19 5.93
N ASP A 25 9.58 8.67 6.07
CA ASP A 25 10.78 9.34 5.63
C ASP A 25 10.80 9.50 4.10
N THR A 26 11.45 10.54 3.60
CA THR A 26 11.60 10.79 2.17
C THR A 26 12.46 9.73 1.49
N TYR A 27 13.38 9.09 2.22
CA TYR A 27 14.23 8.02 1.72
C TYR A 27 13.56 6.65 1.89
N GLU A 28 13.40 5.91 0.78
CA GLU A 28 12.88 4.54 0.77
C GLU A 28 13.68 3.59 1.67
N ASP A 29 15.02 3.71 1.67
CA ASP A 29 15.88 2.86 2.50
C ASP A 29 15.58 3.03 3.99
N ILE A 30 15.35 4.26 4.46
CA ILE A 30 15.03 4.55 5.86
C ILE A 30 13.67 3.95 6.23
N ARG A 31 12.67 4.07 5.34
CA ARG A 31 11.36 3.45 5.54
C ARG A 31 11.47 1.93 5.64
N GLN A 32 12.25 1.32 4.74
CA GLN A 32 12.46 -0.13 4.73
C GLN A 32 13.21 -0.62 5.98
N TYR A 33 14.26 0.08 6.42
CA TYR A 33 14.97 -0.26 7.66
C TYR A 33 14.09 -0.10 8.88
N SER A 34 13.29 0.97 8.95
CA SER A 34 12.34 1.16 10.04
C SER A 34 11.33 0.03 10.10
N LEU A 35 10.76 -0.36 8.96
CA LEU A 35 9.85 -1.50 8.86
C LEU A 35 10.49 -2.78 9.37
N ASP A 36 11.68 -3.09 8.88
CA ASP A 36 12.44 -4.27 9.28
C ASP A 36 12.63 -4.34 10.80
N ILE A 37 12.98 -3.22 11.43
CA ILE A 37 13.16 -3.13 12.88
C ILE A 37 11.82 -3.36 13.60
N ILE A 38 10.76 -2.67 13.18
CA ILE A 38 9.44 -2.76 13.79
C ILE A 38 8.90 -4.20 13.74
N ILE A 39 9.07 -4.89 12.62
CA ILE A 39 8.67 -6.29 12.42
C ILE A 39 9.53 -7.24 13.26
N LYS A 40 10.87 -7.17 13.11
CA LYS A 40 11.80 -8.10 13.77
C LYS A 40 11.73 -8.01 15.29
N LEU A 41 11.47 -6.81 15.81
CA LEU A 41 11.32 -6.56 17.25
C LEU A 41 9.86 -6.57 17.71
N ASN A 42 8.90 -6.83 16.82
CA ASN A 42 7.47 -6.85 17.13
C ASN A 42 6.99 -5.59 17.90
N VAL A 43 7.57 -4.42 17.60
CA VAL A 43 7.25 -3.14 18.29
C VAL A 43 5.77 -2.79 18.08
N ALA A 44 5.23 -3.20 16.94
CA ALA A 44 3.84 -3.01 16.52
C ALA A 44 2.80 -3.63 17.46
N SER A 45 3.18 -4.65 18.23
CA SER A 45 2.27 -5.28 19.21
C SER A 45 1.76 -4.31 20.28
N ASN A 46 2.47 -3.20 20.48
CA ASN A 46 2.10 -2.13 21.42
C ASN A 46 1.41 -0.94 20.73
N TYR A 47 1.08 -1.03 19.44
CA TYR A 47 0.37 0.06 18.77
C TYR A 47 -1.10 0.07 19.19
N ASP A 48 -1.58 1.25 19.57
CA ASP A 48 -2.99 1.48 19.82
C ASP A 48 -3.78 1.55 18.50
N ASP A 49 -5.10 1.46 18.62
CA ASP A 49 -5.99 1.46 17.45
C ASP A 49 -5.84 2.75 16.63
N LEU A 50 -5.46 3.88 17.26
CA LEU A 50 -5.19 5.15 16.59
C LEU A 50 -3.92 5.11 15.73
N ARG A 51 -2.81 4.56 16.23
CA ARG A 51 -1.58 4.35 15.44
C ARG A 51 -1.82 3.42 14.25
N ILE A 52 -2.64 2.39 14.42
CA ILE A 52 -2.97 1.47 13.34
C ILE A 52 -3.88 2.12 12.31
N ARG A 53 -4.86 2.91 12.74
CA ARG A 53 -5.70 3.71 11.84
C ARG A 53 -4.87 4.69 11.02
N THR A 54 -4.00 5.45 11.68
CA THR A 54 -3.14 6.44 11.01
C THR A 54 -2.14 5.79 10.07
N LEU A 55 -1.58 4.63 10.43
CA LEU A 55 -0.76 3.81 9.54
C LEU A 55 -1.54 3.42 8.29
N PHE A 56 -2.74 2.87 8.44
CA PHE A 56 -3.56 2.43 7.32
C PHE A 56 -4.02 3.60 6.43
N ASP A 57 -4.47 4.72 7.01
CA ASP A 57 -4.88 5.92 6.27
C ASP A 57 -3.72 6.48 5.42
N ARG A 58 -2.49 6.45 5.96
CA ARG A 58 -1.30 6.90 5.21
C ARG A 58 -0.88 5.90 4.14
N ILE A 59 -1.01 4.60 4.38
CA ILE A 59 -0.80 3.56 3.36
C ILE A 59 -1.73 3.79 2.17
N LEU A 60 -3.03 4.04 2.41
CA LEU A 60 -3.98 4.32 1.34
C LEU A 60 -3.60 5.58 0.55
N LYS A 61 -3.03 6.60 1.20
CA LYS A 61 -2.50 7.79 0.49
C LYS A 61 -1.31 7.45 -0.40
N LEU A 62 -0.40 6.59 0.04
CA LEU A 62 0.73 6.12 -0.78
C LEU A 62 0.26 5.31 -2.00
N LEU A 63 -0.75 4.45 -1.81
CA LEU A 63 -1.35 3.68 -2.91
C LEU A 63 -2.07 4.60 -3.92
N SER A 64 -2.76 5.65 -3.46
CA SER A 64 -3.36 6.65 -4.36
C SER A 64 -2.36 7.73 -4.81
N SER A 65 -1.05 7.59 -4.56
CA SER A 65 -0.09 8.62 -4.93
C SER A 65 0.18 8.63 -6.42
N THR A 66 0.22 9.85 -6.97
CA THR A 66 0.73 10.07 -8.33
C THR A 66 2.21 9.82 -8.44
N GLN A 67 2.99 9.89 -7.36
CA GLN A 67 4.43 9.71 -7.44
C GLN A 67 4.75 8.22 -7.59
N PRO A 68 5.33 7.77 -8.73
CA PRO A 68 5.66 6.37 -8.92
C PRO A 68 6.50 5.69 -7.83
N PRO A 69 7.51 6.37 -7.22
CA PRO A 69 8.32 5.73 -6.18
C PRO A 69 7.55 5.48 -4.87
N GLU A 70 6.44 6.19 -4.60
CA GLU A 70 5.68 6.06 -3.34
C GLU A 70 4.76 4.83 -3.32
N THR A 71 4.37 4.32 -4.50
CA THR A 71 3.45 3.19 -4.62
C THR A 71 4.05 1.86 -4.13
N PRO A 72 5.30 1.49 -4.50
CA PRO A 72 5.94 0.31 -3.95
C PRO A 72 6.02 0.31 -2.42
N SER A 73 6.32 1.44 -1.79
CA SER A 73 6.35 1.53 -0.33
C SER A 73 4.95 1.36 0.27
N GLY A 74 3.91 1.91 -0.34
CA GLY A 74 2.52 1.62 0.03
C GLY A 74 2.20 0.11 -0.02
N SER A 75 2.55 -0.57 -1.11
CA SER A 75 2.30 -2.00 -1.29
C SER A 75 3.07 -2.87 -0.28
N SER A 76 4.31 -2.52 0.03
CA SER A 76 5.10 -3.19 1.08
C SER A 76 4.50 -2.97 2.47
N LEU A 77 4.07 -1.74 2.78
CA LEU A 77 3.45 -1.40 4.05
C LEU A 77 2.10 -2.09 4.28
N VAL A 78 1.31 -2.32 3.23
CA VAL A 78 0.06 -3.10 3.33
C VAL A 78 0.34 -4.52 3.82
N GLN A 79 1.37 -5.18 3.29
CA GLN A 79 1.76 -6.53 3.71
C GLN A 79 2.17 -6.56 5.18
N TYR A 80 2.82 -5.49 5.63
CA TYR A 80 3.20 -5.33 7.02
C TYR A 80 1.98 -5.19 7.95
N VAL A 81 0.93 -4.45 7.56
CA VAL A 81 -0.30 -4.36 8.37
C VAL A 81 -0.85 -5.76 8.69
N VAL A 82 -0.80 -6.69 7.73
CA VAL A 82 -1.18 -8.10 7.94
C VAL A 82 -0.33 -8.77 9.04
N GLN A 83 0.97 -8.50 9.08
CA GLN A 83 1.87 -9.07 10.09
C GLN A 83 1.62 -8.54 11.51
N ILE A 84 1.16 -7.29 11.65
CA ILE A 84 0.81 -6.72 12.97
C ILE A 84 -0.35 -7.49 13.62
N ASN A 85 -1.20 -8.13 12.80
CA ASN A 85 -2.35 -8.93 13.24
C ASN A 85 -3.18 -8.28 14.36
N ASN A 86 -3.85 -7.17 14.04
CA ASN A 86 -4.70 -6.48 14.99
C ASN A 86 -6.15 -6.99 14.91
N LYS A 87 -6.67 -7.53 16.02
CA LYS A 87 -8.03 -8.08 16.14
C LYS A 87 -9.13 -7.04 15.96
N ASN A 88 -8.85 -5.77 16.24
CA ASN A 88 -9.77 -4.65 16.12
C ASN A 88 -9.75 -4.02 14.71
N LEU A 89 -8.97 -4.54 13.76
CA LEU A 89 -8.86 -3.93 12.43
C LEU A 89 -10.22 -3.73 11.74
N GLN A 90 -11.15 -4.68 11.90
CA GLN A 90 -12.51 -4.57 11.37
C GLN A 90 -13.24 -3.31 11.86
N GLN A 91 -13.08 -2.98 13.14
CA GLN A 91 -13.66 -1.79 13.76
C GLN A 91 -12.92 -0.53 13.30
N ILE A 92 -11.58 -0.57 13.24
CA ILE A 92 -10.74 0.55 12.80
C ILE A 92 -11.09 0.99 11.37
N ILE A 93 -11.37 0.01 10.51
CA ILE A 93 -11.70 0.20 9.08
C ILE A 93 -13.21 0.48 8.88
N ASN A 94 -14.01 0.58 9.95
CA ASN A 94 -15.47 0.77 9.91
C ASN A 94 -16.16 -0.24 8.97
N TYR A 95 -15.78 -1.51 9.07
CA TYR A 95 -16.39 -2.56 8.27
C TYR A 95 -17.64 -3.10 8.97
N ASP A 96 -18.78 -2.47 8.67
CA ASP A 96 -20.10 -2.81 9.22
C ASP A 96 -20.58 -4.17 8.73
N ASN A 97 -20.13 -5.24 9.39
CA ASN A 97 -20.66 -6.59 9.22
C ASN A 97 -20.57 -7.37 10.52
N GLN A 98 -21.61 -8.15 10.82
CA GLN A 98 -21.67 -8.98 12.03
C GLN A 98 -20.71 -10.19 11.98
N GLN A 99 -20.28 -10.59 10.78
CA GLN A 99 -19.29 -11.66 10.59
C GLN A 99 -17.87 -11.13 10.77
N SER A 100 -17.04 -11.91 11.46
CA SER A 100 -15.60 -11.67 11.54
C SER A 100 -14.92 -12.21 10.28
N TYR A 101 -14.17 -11.36 9.58
CA TYR A 101 -13.43 -11.72 8.38
C TYR A 101 -11.93 -11.76 8.65
N ASP A 102 -11.21 -12.55 7.84
CA ASP A 102 -9.75 -12.54 7.79
C ASP A 102 -9.25 -11.11 7.52
N GLN A 103 -8.18 -10.72 8.20
CA GLN A 103 -7.53 -9.43 8.05
C GLN A 103 -7.16 -9.13 6.59
N ILE A 104 -6.68 -10.12 5.85
CA ILE A 104 -6.32 -9.98 4.44
C ILE A 104 -7.56 -9.62 3.62
N TYR A 105 -8.69 -10.29 3.88
CA TYR A 105 -9.95 -10.01 3.21
C TYR A 105 -10.46 -8.59 3.50
N LEU A 106 -10.40 -8.16 4.77
CA LEU A 106 -10.81 -6.80 5.17
C LEU A 106 -9.99 -5.73 4.43
N LEU A 107 -8.66 -5.93 4.36
CA LEU A 107 -7.76 -5.02 3.66
C LEU A 107 -8.02 -5.00 2.15
N ILE A 108 -8.17 -6.17 1.51
CA ILE A 108 -8.52 -6.26 0.08
C ILE A 108 -9.82 -5.50 -0.16
N ASN A 109 -10.87 -5.79 0.61
CA ASN A 109 -12.18 -5.17 0.38
C ASN A 109 -12.13 -3.64 0.56
N HIS A 110 -11.36 -3.13 1.53
CA HIS A 110 -11.23 -1.69 1.71
C HIS A 110 -10.45 -1.02 0.56
N ILE A 111 -9.38 -1.65 0.09
CA ILE A 111 -8.63 -1.15 -1.08
C ILE A 111 -9.49 -1.24 -2.35
N THR A 112 -10.32 -2.27 -2.51
CA THR A 112 -11.28 -2.38 -3.62
C THR A 112 -12.29 -1.24 -3.61
N LYS A 113 -12.89 -0.89 -2.46
CA LYS A 113 -13.77 0.28 -2.36
C LYS A 113 -13.09 1.58 -2.79
N ARG A 114 -11.79 1.72 -2.51
CA ARG A 114 -10.99 2.87 -2.96
C ARG A 114 -10.78 2.82 -4.48
N LEU A 115 -10.42 1.66 -5.02
CA LEU A 115 -10.25 1.43 -6.45
C LEU A 115 -11.54 1.72 -7.23
N ASP A 116 -12.72 1.34 -6.70
CA ASP A 116 -14.00 1.65 -7.32
C ASP A 116 -14.20 3.17 -7.48
N ASN A 117 -13.85 3.96 -6.46
CA ASN A 117 -13.90 5.41 -6.55
C ASN A 117 -12.92 5.96 -7.61
N GLU A 118 -11.72 5.39 -7.73
CA GLU A 118 -10.72 5.77 -8.74
C GLU A 118 -11.19 5.42 -10.16
N VAL A 119 -11.87 4.28 -10.32
CA VAL A 119 -12.52 3.87 -11.58
C VAL A 119 -13.65 4.83 -11.95
N GLU A 120 -14.49 5.24 -11.00
CA GLU A 120 -15.55 6.22 -11.26
C GLU A 120 -14.97 7.58 -11.68
N GLN A 121 -13.87 8.03 -11.06
CA GLN A 121 -13.15 9.23 -11.52
C GLN A 121 -12.62 9.07 -12.95
N ALA A 122 -12.07 7.90 -13.29
CA ALA A 122 -11.55 7.61 -14.63
C ALA A 122 -12.65 7.60 -15.71
N LYS A 123 -13.86 7.13 -15.36
CA LYS A 123 -15.04 7.18 -16.24
C LYS A 123 -15.49 8.61 -16.53
N ILE A 124 -15.35 9.52 -15.57
CA ILE A 124 -15.70 10.93 -15.73
C ILE A 124 -14.62 11.67 -16.52
N ASN A 125 -13.37 11.57 -16.09
CA ASN A 125 -12.26 12.28 -16.70
C ASN A 125 -10.92 11.57 -16.44
N LEU A 126 -10.37 10.96 -17.49
CA LEU A 126 -9.14 10.19 -17.42
C LEU A 126 -7.92 11.06 -17.04
N PHE A 127 -7.87 12.33 -17.45
CA PHE A 127 -6.79 13.24 -17.06
C PHE A 127 -6.85 13.54 -15.56
N GLN A 128 -8.04 13.83 -15.03
CA GLN A 128 -8.21 14.08 -13.59
C GLN A 128 -7.92 12.83 -12.77
N ALA A 129 -8.33 11.65 -13.24
CA ALA A 129 -8.03 10.38 -12.58
C ALA A 129 -6.53 10.12 -12.49
N ALA A 130 -5.77 10.39 -13.57
CA ALA A 130 -4.31 10.27 -13.54
C ALA A 130 -3.65 11.16 -12.46
N LYS A 131 -4.28 12.28 -12.09
CA LYS A 131 -3.78 13.22 -11.08
C LYS A 131 -4.29 12.95 -9.65
N ASN A 132 -5.53 12.54 -9.50
CA ASN A 132 -6.21 12.54 -8.20
C ASN A 132 -6.40 11.15 -7.60
N GLY A 133 -6.17 10.09 -8.37
CA GLY A 133 -6.39 8.72 -7.94
C GLY A 133 -5.98 7.74 -9.03
N PRO A 134 -4.68 7.62 -9.34
CA PRO A 134 -4.21 6.65 -10.29
C PRO A 134 -4.45 5.22 -9.77
N MET A 135 -5.22 4.45 -10.53
CA MET A 135 -5.68 3.10 -10.15
C MET A 135 -4.55 2.09 -9.88
N TYR A 136 -3.36 2.32 -10.45
CA TYR A 136 -2.27 1.34 -10.39
C TYR A 136 -1.84 1.03 -8.95
N GLY A 137 -1.94 1.97 -8.01
CA GLY A 137 -1.41 1.71 -6.67
C GLY A 137 -2.37 0.91 -5.81
N CYS A 138 -3.68 1.17 -5.89
CA CYS A 138 -4.67 0.28 -5.27
C CYS A 138 -4.56 -1.15 -5.83
N LEU A 139 -4.38 -1.30 -7.15
CA LEU A 139 -4.15 -2.61 -7.76
C LEU A 139 -2.86 -3.27 -7.24
N SER A 140 -1.77 -2.52 -7.12
CA SER A 140 -0.49 -2.99 -6.56
C SER A 140 -0.63 -3.45 -5.10
N GLY A 141 -1.41 -2.73 -4.29
CA GLY A 141 -1.71 -3.11 -2.91
C GLY A 141 -2.53 -4.40 -2.81
N ILE A 142 -3.56 -4.57 -3.65
CA ILE A 142 -4.33 -5.82 -3.73
C ILE A 142 -3.43 -6.97 -4.16
N ASN A 143 -2.62 -6.73 -5.20
CA ASN A 143 -1.61 -7.66 -5.67
C ASN A 143 -0.72 -8.11 -4.50
N ALA A 144 -0.15 -7.18 -3.74
CA ALA A 144 0.71 -7.47 -2.60
C ALA A 144 0.03 -8.36 -1.54
N LEU A 145 -1.25 -8.13 -1.25
CA LEU A 145 -2.04 -8.97 -0.34
C LEU A 145 -2.27 -10.37 -0.90
N LEU A 146 -2.57 -10.51 -2.19
CA LEU A 146 -2.75 -11.82 -2.82
C LEU A 146 -1.47 -12.66 -2.83
N THR A 147 -0.29 -12.02 -2.91
CA THR A 147 0.99 -12.73 -2.77
C THR A 147 1.09 -13.45 -1.43
N ILE A 148 0.63 -12.82 -0.34
CA ILE A 148 0.64 -13.44 0.99
C ILE A 148 -0.20 -14.72 1.00
N ILE A 149 -1.38 -14.69 0.36
CA ILE A 149 -2.29 -15.84 0.27
C ILE A 149 -1.66 -16.98 -0.54
N HIS A 150 -0.97 -16.65 -1.63
CA HIS A 150 -0.41 -17.65 -2.54
C HIS A 150 0.86 -18.32 -1.99
N ASP A 151 1.83 -17.53 -1.53
CA ASP A 151 3.20 -17.99 -1.28
C ASP A 151 3.45 -18.50 0.15
N ASN A 152 2.51 -18.33 1.09
CA ASN A 152 2.67 -18.66 2.52
C ASN A 152 3.96 -18.07 3.17
N ASN A 153 4.69 -17.19 2.47
CA ASN A 153 5.94 -16.57 2.88
C ASN A 153 6.01 -15.18 2.26
N LEU A 154 6.38 -14.21 3.10
CA LEU A 154 6.47 -12.79 2.76
C LEU A 154 7.79 -12.46 2.06
N ILE A 155 7.71 -11.35 1.31
CA ILE A 155 8.77 -10.62 0.60
C ILE A 155 9.05 -11.14 -0.81
N VAL A 156 8.28 -10.61 -1.76
CA VAL A 156 8.84 -10.28 -3.08
C VAL A 156 8.68 -8.78 -3.24
N SER A 157 9.75 -8.04 -2.95
CA SER A 157 9.90 -6.70 -3.49
C SER A 157 9.81 -6.85 -5.01
N SER A 158 8.71 -6.40 -5.61
CA SER A 158 8.67 -6.13 -7.03
C SER A 158 9.50 -4.88 -7.28
N SER A 159 10.81 -4.98 -7.05
CA SER A 159 11.79 -4.06 -7.59
C SER A 159 11.85 -4.31 -9.09
N SER A 160 10.78 -3.90 -9.78
CA SER A 160 10.95 -3.47 -11.16
C SER A 160 11.90 -2.27 -11.11
N PRO A 161 13.00 -2.27 -11.89
CA PRO A 161 13.79 -1.07 -12.09
C PRO A 161 12.93 -0.13 -12.94
N GLU A 162 11.97 0.56 -12.30
CA GLU A 162 11.20 1.63 -12.91
C GLU A 162 12.15 2.83 -13.01
N GLY A 163 13.05 2.76 -13.99
CA GLY A 163 14.01 3.81 -14.26
C GLY A 163 13.31 5.16 -14.41
N MET A 164 13.73 6.12 -13.57
CA MET A 164 13.90 7.56 -13.82
C MET A 164 12.88 8.34 -14.67
N MET A 165 11.69 7.84 -14.98
CA MET A 165 10.64 8.68 -15.53
C MET A 165 10.05 9.51 -14.40
N ARG A 166 10.74 10.62 -14.11
CA ARG A 166 10.23 11.72 -13.31
C ARG A 166 8.94 12.18 -13.96
N MET A 167 7.85 11.93 -13.26
CA MET A 167 6.55 12.55 -13.47
C MET A 167 6.55 13.98 -12.91
N GLU A 168 7.69 14.67 -12.97
CA GLU A 168 7.79 16.04 -12.47
C GLU A 168 7.01 16.93 -13.43
N LEU A 169 6.00 17.61 -12.88
CA LEU A 169 5.39 18.78 -13.48
C LEU A 169 6.53 19.77 -13.76
N THR A 170 6.90 19.94 -15.03
CA THR A 170 7.82 20.98 -15.45
C THR A 170 7.23 22.33 -15.05
N LYS A 171 7.63 22.85 -13.88
CA LYS A 171 7.56 24.27 -13.55
C LYS A 171 8.60 24.98 -14.42
N ILE A 172 8.35 25.06 -15.73
CA ILE A 172 9.03 26.05 -16.57
C ILE A 172 8.38 27.39 -16.21
N GLY A 173 9.18 28.23 -15.57
CA GLY A 173 8.71 29.35 -14.77
C GLY A 173 7.84 30.35 -15.54
N ILE A 174 6.67 30.61 -14.96
CA ILE A 174 6.11 31.96 -14.84
C ILE A 174 5.63 32.06 -13.39
N LYS A 175 6.21 32.98 -12.62
CA LYS A 175 5.71 33.34 -11.29
C LYS A 175 4.41 34.13 -11.49
N ASP A 176 3.30 33.43 -11.68
CA ASP A 176 1.98 34.03 -11.50
C ASP A 176 1.52 33.76 -10.07
N ASN A 177 1.44 34.83 -9.29
CA ASN A 177 0.96 34.88 -7.91
C ASN A 177 -0.56 34.64 -7.86
N ASN A 178 -1.03 33.47 -8.28
CA ASN A 178 -2.39 33.01 -8.04
C ASN A 178 -2.32 31.60 -7.45
N GLU A 179 -2.75 31.47 -6.19
CA GLU A 179 -2.86 30.23 -5.41
C GLU A 179 -3.97 29.29 -5.92
N ASN A 180 -3.99 29.03 -7.22
CA ASN A 180 -4.78 27.97 -7.86
C ASN A 180 -3.91 27.30 -8.92
N SER A 181 -2.76 26.77 -8.50
CA SER A 181 -1.89 25.98 -9.38
C SER A 181 -2.49 24.59 -9.59
N ASN A 182 -3.56 24.53 -10.40
CA ASN A 182 -3.99 23.31 -11.06
C ASN A 182 -2.87 22.87 -12.01
N GLY A 183 -1.88 22.16 -11.47
CA GLY A 183 -0.76 21.61 -12.25
C GLY A 183 -1.30 20.91 -13.49
N GLN A 184 -0.83 21.34 -14.66
CA GLN A 184 -1.27 20.83 -15.95
C GLN A 184 -0.97 19.33 -16.04
N ILE A 185 -2.00 18.55 -16.35
CA ILE A 185 -1.87 17.12 -16.55
C ILE A 185 -1.28 16.91 -17.94
N THR A 186 -0.08 16.35 -18.02
CA THR A 186 0.57 16.05 -19.29
C THR A 186 0.03 14.74 -19.87
N SER A 187 0.06 14.61 -21.19
CA SER A 187 -0.21 13.33 -21.86
C SER A 187 0.76 12.22 -21.40
N GLN A 188 1.99 12.59 -21.03
CA GLN A 188 2.99 11.68 -20.46
C GLN A 188 2.53 11.10 -19.12
N MET A 189 2.02 11.93 -18.21
CA MET A 189 1.45 11.51 -16.93
C MET A 189 0.32 10.50 -17.14
N LEU A 190 -0.60 10.82 -18.04
CA LEU A 190 -1.69 9.92 -18.39
C LEU A 190 -1.21 8.58 -18.95
N LEU A 191 -0.25 8.59 -19.88
CA LEU A 191 0.30 7.37 -20.49
C LEU A 191 1.01 6.48 -19.47
N VAL A 192 1.82 7.07 -18.57
CA VAL A 192 2.48 6.33 -17.49
C VAL A 192 1.45 5.70 -16.55
N CYS A 193 0.41 6.45 -16.17
CA CYS A 193 -0.68 5.92 -15.34
C CYS A 193 -1.36 4.74 -16.02
N CYS A 194 -1.77 4.88 -17.29
CA CYS A 194 -2.42 3.81 -18.05
C CYS A 194 -1.55 2.56 -18.17
N TRP A 195 -0.26 2.72 -18.50
CA TRP A 195 0.67 1.60 -18.62
C TRP A 195 0.84 0.86 -17.29
N ARG A 196 1.05 1.59 -16.17
CA ARG A 196 1.17 0.97 -14.84
C ARG A 196 -0.12 0.27 -14.42
N THR A 197 -1.28 0.87 -14.68
CA THR A 197 -2.57 0.23 -14.40
C THR A 197 -2.71 -1.08 -15.18
N SER A 198 -2.37 -1.08 -16.48
CA SER A 198 -2.42 -2.29 -17.32
C SER A 198 -1.46 -3.39 -16.85
N LYS A 199 -0.24 -3.02 -16.43
CA LYS A 199 0.73 -3.93 -15.81
C LYS A 199 0.16 -4.57 -14.55
N GLU A 200 -0.39 -3.78 -13.63
CA GLU A 200 -0.93 -4.29 -12.36
C GLU A 200 -2.17 -5.16 -12.54
N ILE A 201 -3.04 -4.84 -13.51
CA ILE A 201 -4.17 -5.71 -13.90
C ILE A 201 -3.65 -7.06 -14.41
N SER A 202 -2.62 -7.05 -15.26
CA SER A 202 -2.03 -8.27 -15.80
C SER A 202 -1.45 -9.17 -14.69
N LEU A 203 -0.78 -8.57 -13.70
CA LEU A 203 -0.27 -9.26 -12.52
C LEU A 203 -1.41 -9.83 -11.65
N LEU A 204 -2.49 -9.07 -11.49
CA LEU A 204 -3.67 -9.49 -10.73
C LEU A 204 -4.32 -10.72 -11.34
N PHE A 205 -4.56 -10.71 -12.66
CA PHE A 205 -5.12 -11.87 -13.36
C PHE A 205 -4.22 -13.09 -13.27
N SER A 206 -2.90 -12.91 -13.39
CA SER A 206 -1.93 -13.99 -13.22
C SER A 206 -2.04 -14.64 -11.83
N ARG A 207 -2.09 -13.82 -10.77
CA ARG A 207 -2.21 -14.30 -9.38
C ARG A 207 -3.52 -15.01 -9.11
N LEU A 208 -4.63 -14.47 -9.58
CA LEU A 208 -5.94 -15.12 -9.48
C LEU A 208 -5.94 -16.47 -10.20
N GLY A 209 -5.31 -16.55 -11.37
CA GLY A 209 -5.12 -17.80 -12.11
C GLY A 209 -4.32 -18.83 -11.30
N GLN A 210 -3.19 -18.43 -10.71
CA GLN A 210 -2.36 -19.30 -9.87
C GLN A 210 -3.11 -19.82 -8.64
N ILE A 211 -3.81 -18.94 -7.92
CA ILE A 211 -4.63 -19.29 -6.75
C ILE A 211 -5.71 -20.31 -7.16
N ARG A 212 -6.39 -20.07 -8.29
CA ARG A 212 -7.43 -20.98 -8.79
C ARG A 212 -6.86 -22.35 -9.17
N ILE A 213 -5.71 -22.40 -9.84
CA ILE A 213 -5.04 -23.66 -10.19
C ILE A 213 -4.65 -24.44 -8.94
N LYS A 214 -4.03 -23.78 -7.95
CA LYS A 214 -3.65 -24.41 -6.66
C LYS A 214 -4.86 -25.00 -5.94
N TYR A 215 -5.98 -24.28 -5.94
CA TYR A 215 -7.24 -24.76 -5.37
C TYR A 215 -7.74 -26.02 -6.09
N ILE A 216 -7.79 -26.02 -7.43
CA ILE A 216 -8.22 -27.19 -8.23
C ILE A 216 -7.29 -28.38 -7.99
N LEU A 217 -5.97 -28.19 -7.95
CA LEU A 217 -5.02 -29.27 -7.69
C LEU A 217 -5.18 -29.88 -6.30
N ASN A 218 -5.49 -29.07 -5.29
CA ASN A 218 -5.74 -29.53 -3.93
C ASN A 218 -7.10 -30.26 -3.79
N GLU A 219 -8.11 -29.89 -4.56
CA GLU A 219 -9.40 -30.61 -4.59
C GLU A 219 -9.28 -32.00 -5.22
N ASN A 220 -8.37 -32.20 -6.19
CA ASN A 220 -8.15 -33.49 -6.85
C ASN A 220 -7.22 -34.45 -6.06
N GLN A 221 -6.85 -34.10 -4.83
CA GLN A 221 -6.03 -34.94 -3.93
C GLN A 221 -6.86 -35.73 -2.90
N TYR A 222 -8.19 -35.66 -2.96
CA TYR A 222 -9.15 -36.44 -2.17
C TYR A 222 -10.09 -37.23 -3.09
#